data_AF-A0A527GJ71-F1
#
_entry.id   AF-A0A527GJ71-F1
#
_cell.length_a   1.000
_cell.length_b   1.000
_cell.length_c   1.000
_cell.angle_alpha   90.00
_cell.angle_beta   90.00
_cell.angle_gamma   90.00
#
_symmetry.space_group_name_H-M   'P 1'
#
loop_
_entity.id
_entity.type
_entity.pdbx_description
1 polymer ?
#
loop_
_entity_poly.entity_id
_entity_poly.type
_entity_poly.pdbx_seq_one_letter_code
_entity_poly.pdbx_strand_id
1 'polypeptide(L)' 'PPRLVGIAFDCQEVAMVPDEEHDVVIAEILTESGLRRFAPKL' A
#
# COMPACT_ATOMS: atom_id res chain seq x y z
N PRO A 1 19.17 -3.22 -3.91
CA PRO A 1 18.21 -4.33 -4.16
C PRO A 1 16.96 -3.76 -4.84
N PRO A 2 16.18 -4.56 -5.60
CA PRO A 2 14.90 -4.10 -6.14
C PRO A 2 13.95 -3.68 -5.00
N ARG A 3 13.10 -2.69 -5.27
CA ARG A 3 12.10 -2.18 -4.33
C ARG A 3 10.70 -2.48 -4.87
N LEU A 4 9.83 -3.02 -4.00
CA LEU A 4 8.42 -3.23 -4.30
C LEU A 4 7.62 -1.99 -3.90
N VAL A 5 6.93 -1.38 -4.86
CA VAL A 5 6.06 -0.21 -4.64
C VAL A 5 4.73 -0.50 -5.32
N GLY A 6 3.63 -0.39 -4.58
CA GLY A 6 2.28 -0.48 -5.13
C GLY A 6 1.93 0.78 -5.93
N ILE A 7 1.17 0.64 -6.99
CA ILE A 7 0.64 1.77 -7.77
C ILE A 7 -0.88 1.70 -7.75
N ALA A 8 -1.53 2.82 -7.46
CA ALA A 8 -2.98 2.93 -7.41
C ALA A 8 -3.44 4.36 -7.75
N PHE A 9 -4.71 4.54 -8.06
CA PHE A 9 -5.36 5.85 -8.10
C PHE A 9 -5.82 6.26 -6.71
N ASP A 10 -5.98 7.57 -6.49
CA ASP A 10 -6.48 8.07 -5.20
C ASP A 10 -7.88 7.53 -4.87
N CYS A 11 -8.70 7.26 -5.90
CA CYS A 11 -10.05 6.71 -5.74
C CYS A 11 -10.09 5.23 -5.31
N GLN A 12 -8.96 4.52 -5.31
CA GLN A 12 -8.87 3.14 -4.82
C GLN A 12 -8.62 3.05 -3.31
N GLU A 13 -8.37 4.18 -2.65
CA GLU A 13 -8.24 4.21 -1.20
C GLU A 13 -9.60 3.98 -0.53
N VAL A 14 -9.62 3.00 0.36
CA VAL A 14 -10.80 2.61 1.14
C VAL A 14 -10.46 2.63 2.63
N ALA A 15 -11.46 2.82 3.48
CA ALA A 15 -11.26 2.91 4.93
C ALA A 15 -10.67 1.63 5.55
N MET A 16 -10.96 0.47 4.96
CA MET A 16 -10.47 -0.83 5.40
C MET A 16 -10.51 -1.83 4.24
N VAL A 17 -9.46 -2.65 4.15
CA VAL A 17 -9.42 -3.87 3.33
C VAL A 17 -9.54 -5.04 4.30
N PRO A 18 -10.45 -6.01 4.07
CA PRO A 18 -10.53 -7.22 4.89
C PRO A 18 -9.20 -7.98 4.90
N ASP A 19 -8.79 -8.50 6.06
CA ASP A 19 -7.54 -9.24 6.22
C ASP A 19 -7.77 -10.72 5.90
N GLU A 20 -7.06 -11.25 4.90
CA GLU A 20 -7.06 -12.67 4.50
C GLU A 20 -5.68 -13.30 4.74
N GLU A 21 -5.63 -14.63 4.96
CA GLU A 21 -4.39 -15.35 5.34
C GLU A 21 -3.24 -15.17 4.34
N HIS A 22 -3.56 -14.88 3.08
CA HIS A 22 -2.58 -14.73 2.01
C HIS A 22 -2.14 -13.29 1.77
N ASP A 23 -2.64 -12.33 2.55
CA ASP A 23 -2.33 -10.91 2.35
C ASP A 23 -0.90 -10.55 2.77
N VAL A 24 -0.30 -9.64 1.99
CA VAL A 24 1.01 -9.07 2.26
C VAL A 24 0.92 -7.55 2.26
N VAL A 25 1.29 -6.92 3.38
CA VAL A 25 1.29 -5.46 3.49
C VAL A 25 2.43 -4.87 2.66
N ILE A 26 2.07 -4.01 1.69
CA ILE A 26 3.05 -3.25 0.91
C ILE A 26 3.49 -2.02 1.71
N ALA A 27 4.80 -1.81 1.84
CA ALA A 27 5.36 -0.70 2.62
C ALA A 27 5.21 0.68 1.97
N GLU A 28 5.08 0.75 0.65
CA GLU A 28 5.02 2.00 -0.11
C GLU A 28 3.96 1.93 -1.23
N ILE A 29 3.13 2.98 -1.36
CA ILE A 29 2.14 3.12 -2.45
C ILE A 29 2.31 4.48 -3.12
N LEU A 30 2.40 4.49 -4.45
CA LEU A 30 2.39 5.67 -5.30
C LEU A 30 1.00 5.89 -5.88
N THR A 31 0.47 7.10 -5.70
CA THR A 31 -0.77 7.56 -6.34
C THR A 31 -0.58 8.91 -7.05
N GLU A 32 -1.66 9.46 -7.60
CA GLU A 32 -1.68 10.79 -8.22
C GLU A 32 -1.30 11.90 -7.24
N SER A 33 -1.64 11.73 -5.96
CA SER A 33 -1.25 12.62 -4.87
C SER A 33 0.20 12.42 -4.37
N GLY A 34 0.89 11.37 -4.84
CA GLY A 34 2.31 11.14 -4.55
C GLY A 34 2.62 9.82 -3.82
N LEU A 35 3.85 9.70 -3.33
CA LEU A 35 4.37 8.49 -2.68
C LEU A 35 4.08 8.52 -1.17
N ARG A 36 3.32 7.52 -0.69
CA ARG A 36 3.07 7.27 0.73
C ARG A 36 3.89 6.09 1.24
N ARG A 37 4.39 6.20 2.48
CA ARG A 37 5.13 5.14 3.17
C ARG A 37 4.39 4.74 4.43
N PHE A 38 4.11 3.46 4.58
CA PHE A 38 3.50 2.89 5.77
C PHE A 38 4.58 2.52 6.77
N ALA A 39 4.30 2.71 8.07
CA ALA A 39 5.18 2.22 9.11
C ALA A 39 5.25 0.68 9.03
N PRO A 40 6.40 0.06 9.37
CA PRO A 40 6.47 -1.40 9.47
C PRO A 40 5.41 -1.89 10.47
N LYS A 41 4.67 -2.97 10.14
CA LYS A 41 3.86 -3.71 11.13
C LYS A 41 4.84 -4.16 12.24
N LEU A 42 4.61 -3.71 13.47
CA LEU A 42 5.31 -4.18 14.68
C LEU A 42 4.90 -5.62 15.01
#